data_AF-A3DPM8-F1
#
_entry.id   AF-A3DPM8-F1
#
_cell.length_a   1.000
_cell.length_b   1.000
_cell.length_c   1.000
_cell.angle_alpha   90.00
_cell.angle_beta   90.00
_cell.angle_gamma   90.00
#
_symmetry.space_group_name_H-M   'P 1'
#
loop_
_entity.id
_entity.type
_entity.pdbx_description
1 polymer ?
#
loop_
_entity_poly.entity_id
_entity_poly.type
_entity_poly.pdbx_seq_one_letter_code
_entity_poly.pdbx_strand_id
1 'polypeptide(L)'
;MSKENISFVDVLKEKIMSGFYPSILVVDKYPWITPTIIGRLAEELGIDLFVILTSQHVVQSVEQSLQHIKEDVEDLGAIILPDYVFGQSLVKDNVFDTAFTLNNVFSKISDQVEKIVVDLSGSDGAIAATTVYSVKKILGDKAVFTVVDTIPLYGIPAYPGSPRWLHKVYVYGDADIRKKGSIVDDYPKNIEWRGSRGIYIAISKLFNTLTRCGFIETYHNSRRYMPGENSKLEAWIETIGALGEKRRLLMIEELKGPDQNTSNMLYNAWKQISELLDMTIGDKDKQSIDRLVMQIQRYVGAADLIIKESASSSPQWFDHEGEKLHRIILRSTGERNKLAVVPDTNLFYQGLHMVLLKASIRQGSPWSTLRNISVYIPRCAETEINGKVAETNPDAGGLQRVSYIMALLANRALLETKYYYDAKTLSATAQPCEASMAVEAPNLPEHRILLITADHKAFTAWQTLNVCRGKVACAYIGHSDKPLDTDTIYGRFYASIASSILLYVSSLFLPVTVKGSSGEARLIVKNLKGSSAPIVSVHRIRNDEKL
;
A
#
# COMPACT_ATOMS: atom_id res chain seq x y z
N MET A 1 -29.44 38.10 -5.13
CA MET A 1 -29.17 37.63 -3.76
C MET A 1 -27.67 37.75 -3.52
N SER A 2 -27.27 38.70 -2.70
CA SER A 2 -25.89 38.96 -2.31
C SER A 2 -25.35 37.77 -1.50
N LYS A 3 -24.18 37.22 -1.90
CA LYS A 3 -23.40 36.36 -1.01
C LYS A 3 -22.98 37.22 0.18
N GLU A 4 -23.56 37.00 1.35
CA GLU A 4 -23.00 37.53 2.59
C GLU A 4 -21.56 37.06 2.68
N ASN A 5 -20.62 37.98 2.91
CA ASN A 5 -19.23 37.64 3.22
C ASN A 5 -19.22 37.02 4.63
N ILE A 6 -19.52 35.73 4.70
CA ILE A 6 -19.44 34.94 5.92
C ILE A 6 -17.98 34.92 6.38
N SER A 7 -17.73 35.40 7.60
CA SER A 7 -16.39 35.47 8.19
C SER A 7 -15.96 34.09 8.71
N PHE A 8 -14.76 33.65 8.32
CA PHE A 8 -14.17 32.36 8.73
C PHE A 8 -14.22 32.14 10.24
N VAL A 9 -13.89 33.17 11.02
CA VAL A 9 -13.84 33.09 12.47
C VAL A 9 -15.24 32.91 13.07
N ASP A 10 -16.27 33.51 12.46
CA ASP A 10 -17.64 33.41 12.97
C ASP A 10 -18.21 32.01 12.74
N VAL A 11 -17.93 31.40 11.58
CA VAL A 11 -18.29 29.98 11.33
C VAL A 11 -17.55 29.05 12.28
N LEU A 12 -16.24 29.27 12.47
CA LEU A 12 -15.45 28.47 13.41
C LEU A 12 -16.03 28.53 14.83
N LYS A 13 -16.36 29.73 15.31
CA LYS A 13 -17.02 29.92 16.61
C LYS A 13 -18.33 29.17 16.69
N GLU A 14 -19.20 29.31 15.70
CA GLU A 14 -20.50 28.64 15.65
C GLU A 14 -20.34 27.12 15.78
N LYS A 15 -19.41 26.51 15.04
CA LYS A 15 -19.15 25.07 15.12
C LYS A 15 -18.62 24.65 16.49
N ILE A 16 -17.67 25.38 17.07
CA ILE A 16 -17.16 25.08 18.41
C ILE A 16 -18.28 25.17 19.46
N MET A 17 -19.11 26.23 19.40
CA MET A 17 -20.25 26.39 20.32
C MET A 17 -21.33 25.33 20.12
N SER A 18 -21.40 24.71 18.94
CA SER A 18 -22.29 23.58 18.64
C SER A 18 -21.79 22.24 19.23
N GLY A 19 -20.66 22.25 19.96
CA GLY A 19 -20.15 21.08 20.67
C GLY A 19 -19.14 20.23 19.91
N PHE A 20 -18.73 20.65 18.70
CA PHE A 20 -17.67 19.97 17.96
C PHE A 20 -16.31 20.15 18.65
N TYR A 21 -15.50 19.09 18.66
CA TYR A 21 -14.14 19.06 19.17
C TYR A 21 -13.14 19.45 18.06
N PRO A 22 -12.54 20.65 18.13
CA PRO A 22 -11.75 21.19 17.03
C PRO A 22 -10.32 20.62 16.99
N SER A 23 -9.83 20.42 15.77
CA SER A 23 -8.43 20.29 15.43
C SER A 23 -8.03 21.32 14.38
N ILE A 24 -6.81 21.81 14.48
CA ILE A 24 -6.21 22.76 13.55
C ILE A 24 -5.05 22.09 12.86
N LEU A 25 -5.15 22.00 11.54
CA LEU A 25 -4.13 21.42 10.68
C LEU A 25 -3.46 22.56 9.94
N VAL A 26 -2.17 22.77 10.19
CA VAL A 26 -1.38 23.74 9.45
C VAL A 26 -0.67 23.02 8.30
N VAL A 27 -0.82 23.54 7.08
CA VAL A 27 -0.33 22.90 5.87
C VAL A 27 0.35 23.93 4.98
N ASP A 28 1.67 23.84 4.88
CA ASP A 28 2.51 24.66 3.99
C ASP A 28 3.48 23.84 3.14
N LYS A 29 3.76 22.58 3.50
CA LYS A 29 4.80 21.79 2.83
C LYS A 29 4.32 20.46 2.28
N TYR A 30 3.48 19.74 3.03
CA TYR A 30 3.08 18.37 2.69
C TYR A 30 1.56 18.26 2.51
N PRO A 31 0.97 18.83 1.44
CA PRO A 31 -0.48 18.82 1.27
C PRO A 31 -1.10 17.42 1.14
N TRP A 32 -0.35 16.45 0.60
CA TRP A 32 -0.84 15.09 0.35
C TRP A 32 -1.09 14.27 1.61
N ILE A 33 -0.53 14.64 2.78
CA ILE A 33 -0.76 13.90 4.02
C ILE A 33 -2.02 14.36 4.76
N THR A 34 -2.61 15.51 4.39
CA THR A 34 -3.80 16.09 5.02
C THR A 34 -4.93 15.07 5.23
N PRO A 35 -5.29 14.26 4.22
CA PRO A 35 -6.32 13.23 4.41
C PRO A 35 -5.97 12.18 5.47
N THR A 36 -4.70 11.78 5.53
CA THR A 36 -4.21 10.81 6.52
C THR A 36 -4.28 11.38 7.93
N ILE A 37 -3.90 12.65 8.09
CA ILE A 37 -3.98 13.35 9.39
C ILE A 37 -5.44 13.39 9.85
N ILE A 38 -6.36 13.87 9.01
CA ILE A 38 -7.78 13.98 9.35
C ILE A 38 -8.33 12.62 9.79
N GLY A 39 -8.16 11.58 8.95
CA GLY A 39 -8.69 10.26 9.26
C GLY A 39 -8.10 9.68 10.55
N ARG A 40 -6.79 9.87 10.80
CA ARG A 40 -6.13 9.39 12.03
C ARG A 40 -6.61 10.10 13.27
N LEU A 41 -6.65 11.42 13.22
CA LEU A 41 -7.06 12.23 14.36
C LEU A 41 -8.55 12.04 14.66
N ALA A 42 -9.39 11.85 13.63
CA ALA A 42 -10.81 11.56 13.82
C ALA A 42 -11.00 10.23 14.55
N GLU A 43 -10.31 9.18 14.11
CA GLU A 43 -10.51 7.84 14.66
C GLU A 43 -9.79 7.60 16.00
N GLU A 44 -8.57 8.11 16.15
CA GLU A 44 -7.75 7.86 17.34
C GLU A 44 -8.09 8.86 18.46
N LEU A 45 -8.40 10.12 18.13
CA LEU A 45 -8.68 11.18 19.11
C LEU A 45 -10.14 11.62 19.18
N GLY A 46 -11.02 11.09 18.33
CA GLY A 46 -12.45 11.44 18.32
C GLY A 46 -12.73 12.88 17.85
N ILE A 47 -11.81 13.49 17.09
CA ILE A 47 -11.97 14.84 16.55
C ILE A 47 -13.05 14.82 15.45
N ASP A 48 -13.95 15.79 15.50
CA ASP A 48 -15.07 15.91 14.56
C ASP A 48 -15.17 17.29 13.89
N LEU A 49 -14.21 18.20 14.14
CA LEU A 49 -14.06 19.44 13.40
C LEU A 49 -12.59 19.67 13.03
N PHE A 50 -12.30 19.78 11.74
CA PHE A 50 -10.97 19.95 11.18
C PHE A 50 -10.86 21.30 10.48
N VAL A 51 -10.14 22.23 11.10
CA VAL A 51 -9.82 23.54 10.53
C VAL A 51 -8.50 23.43 9.80
N ILE A 52 -8.50 23.64 8.48
CA ILE A 52 -7.29 23.53 7.67
C ILE A 52 -6.80 24.94 7.36
N LEU A 53 -5.62 25.27 7.87
CA LEU A 53 -4.93 26.53 7.64
C LEU A 53 -3.85 26.29 6.59
N THR A 54 -3.95 26.95 5.44
CA THR A 54 -3.09 26.68 4.29
C THR A 54 -2.19 27.86 3.96
N SER A 55 -1.06 27.56 3.31
CA SER A 55 -0.36 28.56 2.50
C SER A 55 -0.91 28.59 1.07
N GLN A 56 -0.81 29.73 0.40
CA GLN A 56 -1.37 29.95 -0.94
C GLN A 56 -0.90 28.91 -1.97
N HIS A 57 0.38 28.50 -1.90
CA HIS A 57 0.99 27.59 -2.89
C HIS A 57 0.55 26.13 -2.77
N VAL A 58 -0.05 25.72 -1.64
CA VAL A 58 -0.50 24.33 -1.45
C VAL A 58 -2.01 24.13 -1.60
N VAL A 59 -2.80 25.21 -1.71
CA VAL A 59 -4.28 25.18 -1.74
C VAL A 59 -4.81 24.16 -2.73
N GLN A 60 -4.36 24.22 -4.00
CA GLN A 60 -4.85 23.31 -5.04
C GLN A 60 -4.55 21.84 -4.72
N SER A 61 -3.37 21.55 -4.17
CA SER A 61 -2.98 20.19 -3.80
C SER A 61 -3.74 19.67 -2.59
N VAL A 62 -4.01 20.54 -1.61
CA VAL A 62 -4.88 20.20 -0.46
C VAL A 62 -6.29 19.89 -0.96
N GLU A 63 -6.87 20.77 -1.77
CA GLU A 63 -8.22 20.60 -2.32
C GLU A 63 -8.35 19.27 -3.08
N GLN A 64 -7.41 18.98 -3.98
CA GLN A 64 -7.38 17.70 -4.71
C GLN A 64 -7.24 16.50 -3.77
N SER A 65 -6.40 16.58 -2.75
CA SER A 65 -6.19 15.48 -1.80
C SER A 65 -7.44 15.14 -0.99
N LEU A 66 -8.25 16.14 -0.63
CA LEU A 66 -9.44 15.98 0.19
C LEU A 66 -10.64 15.43 -0.59
N GLN A 67 -10.69 15.60 -1.91
CA GLN A 67 -11.81 15.11 -2.73
C GLN A 67 -12.06 13.61 -2.58
N HIS A 68 -11.01 12.82 -2.35
CA HIS A 68 -11.10 11.36 -2.28
C HIS A 68 -11.49 10.79 -0.93
N ILE A 69 -11.51 11.61 0.13
CA ILE A 69 -11.82 11.18 1.49
C ILE A 69 -13.06 11.87 2.06
N LYS A 70 -13.71 12.73 1.27
CA LYS A 70 -14.82 13.55 1.76
C LYS A 70 -15.97 12.70 2.30
N GLU A 71 -16.39 11.67 1.56
CA GLU A 71 -17.40 10.71 1.99
C GLU A 71 -16.95 9.94 3.24
N ASP A 72 -15.73 9.38 3.21
CA ASP A 72 -15.14 8.64 4.34
C ASP A 72 -15.09 9.51 5.63
N VAL A 73 -14.83 10.82 5.53
CA VAL A 73 -14.79 11.75 6.68
C VAL A 73 -16.18 12.19 7.15
N GLU A 74 -17.11 12.41 6.22
CA GLU A 74 -18.51 12.69 6.53
C GLU A 74 -19.15 11.50 7.27
N ASP A 75 -18.81 10.27 6.90
CA ASP A 75 -19.25 9.04 7.58
C ASP A 75 -18.70 8.92 9.01
N LEU A 76 -17.52 9.50 9.30
CA LEU A 76 -16.99 9.64 10.66
C LEU A 76 -17.72 10.73 11.47
N GLY A 77 -18.65 11.45 10.85
CA GLY A 77 -19.37 12.59 11.45
C GLY A 77 -18.49 13.83 11.62
N ALA A 78 -17.39 13.92 10.87
CA ALA A 78 -16.43 15.01 10.98
C ALA A 78 -16.65 16.10 9.91
N ILE A 79 -16.46 17.36 10.30
CA ILE A 79 -16.58 18.53 9.43
C ILE A 79 -15.19 19.03 9.06
N ILE A 80 -14.96 19.29 7.77
CA ILE A 80 -13.74 19.94 7.29
C ILE A 80 -14.04 21.40 6.95
N LEU A 81 -13.25 22.31 7.52
CA LEU A 81 -13.36 23.76 7.34
C LEU A 81 -12.02 24.35 6.86
N PRO A 82 -11.78 24.40 5.53
CA PRO A 82 -10.56 24.98 4.99
C PRO A 82 -10.64 26.51 4.92
N ASP A 83 -9.55 27.19 5.30
CA ASP A 83 -9.45 28.65 5.31
C ASP A 83 -9.62 29.30 3.93
N TYR A 84 -9.04 28.68 2.90
CA TYR A 84 -9.07 29.17 1.52
C TYR A 84 -10.49 29.29 0.93
N VAL A 85 -11.48 28.57 1.47
CA VAL A 85 -12.89 28.69 1.07
C VAL A 85 -13.47 30.07 1.43
N PHE A 86 -12.87 30.76 2.41
CA PHE A 86 -13.27 32.09 2.87
C PHE A 86 -12.46 33.21 2.20
N GLY A 87 -11.76 32.89 1.11
CA GLY A 87 -11.12 33.89 0.23
C GLY A 87 -9.71 34.29 0.62
N GLN A 88 -9.11 33.72 1.68
CA GLN A 88 -7.71 33.98 2.03
C GLN A 88 -7.05 32.82 2.78
N SER A 89 -5.89 32.36 2.31
CA SER A 89 -4.98 31.48 3.05
C SER A 89 -4.38 32.23 4.25
N LEU A 90 -4.47 31.63 5.44
CA LEU A 90 -4.09 32.25 6.72
C LEU A 90 -2.62 32.02 7.08
N VAL A 91 -1.96 31.02 6.50
CA VAL A 91 -0.50 30.86 6.58
C VAL A 91 0.14 31.76 5.52
N LYS A 92 1.10 32.58 5.94
CA LYS A 92 1.80 33.55 5.10
C LYS A 92 3.25 33.12 4.87
N ASP A 93 3.85 33.62 3.80
CA ASP A 93 5.26 33.34 3.48
C ASP A 93 6.22 33.83 4.59
N ASN A 94 5.82 34.84 5.34
CA ASN A 94 6.57 35.39 6.47
C ASN A 94 6.09 34.81 7.81
N VAL A 95 7.03 34.34 8.63
CA VAL A 95 6.73 33.79 9.97
C VAL A 95 6.06 34.79 10.92
N PHE A 96 6.40 36.08 10.84
CA PHE A 96 5.77 37.13 11.66
C PHE A 96 4.35 37.45 11.21
N ASP A 97 4.11 37.51 9.90
CA ASP A 97 2.76 37.73 9.36
C ASP A 97 1.86 36.54 9.68
N THR A 98 2.40 35.32 9.61
CA THR A 98 1.73 34.10 10.06
C THR A 98 1.41 34.18 11.55
N ALA A 99 2.39 34.52 12.40
CA ALA A 99 2.16 34.66 13.84
C ALA A 99 1.09 35.71 14.15
N PHE A 100 1.12 36.86 13.46
CA PHE A 100 0.11 37.91 13.61
C PHE A 100 -1.29 37.39 13.25
N THR A 101 -1.42 36.75 12.08
CA THR A 101 -2.69 36.19 11.61
C THR A 101 -3.23 35.12 12.58
N LEU A 102 -2.38 34.16 12.98
CA LEU A 102 -2.76 33.09 13.89
C LEU A 102 -3.14 33.61 15.28
N ASN A 103 -2.39 34.57 15.85
CA ASN A 103 -2.73 35.19 17.14
C ASN A 103 -4.11 35.87 17.10
N ASN A 104 -4.45 36.51 15.98
CA ASN A 104 -5.75 37.15 15.80
C ASN A 104 -6.90 36.13 15.67
N VAL A 105 -6.66 34.97 15.08
CA VAL A 105 -7.65 33.89 15.02
C VAL A 105 -7.84 33.26 16.40
N PHE A 106 -6.75 32.87 17.07
CA PHE A 106 -6.80 32.22 18.38
C PHE A 106 -7.38 33.11 19.47
N SER A 107 -7.08 34.40 19.47
CA SER A 107 -7.62 35.34 20.47
C SER A 107 -9.14 35.50 20.32
N LYS A 108 -9.66 35.34 19.11
CA LYS A 108 -11.11 35.42 18.88
C LYS A 108 -11.84 34.17 19.37
N ILE A 109 -11.21 32.99 19.36
CA ILE A 109 -11.85 31.71 19.73
C ILE A 109 -11.48 31.21 21.14
N SER A 110 -10.53 31.86 21.82
CA SER A 110 -9.95 31.39 23.07
C SER A 110 -10.95 31.10 24.17
N ASP A 111 -12.02 31.89 24.22
CA ASP A 111 -13.03 31.83 25.27
C ASP A 111 -14.06 30.72 25.02
N GLN A 112 -14.20 30.28 23.77
CA GLN A 112 -15.14 29.23 23.36
C GLN A 112 -14.51 27.83 23.37
N VAL A 113 -13.18 27.75 23.38
CA VAL A 113 -12.43 26.49 23.33
C VAL A 113 -12.10 26.02 24.74
N GLU A 114 -12.49 24.79 25.07
CA GLU A 114 -12.04 24.07 26.27
C GLU A 114 -10.68 23.39 26.04
N LYS A 115 -10.59 22.59 24.97
CA LYS A 115 -9.35 21.98 24.45
C LYS A 115 -9.34 22.05 22.93
N ILE A 116 -8.16 22.14 22.32
CA ILE A 116 -7.98 22.11 20.88
C ILE A 116 -6.74 21.31 20.51
N VAL A 117 -6.88 20.49 19.48
CA VAL A 117 -5.77 19.74 18.91
C VAL A 117 -5.12 20.56 17.80
N VAL A 118 -3.80 20.58 17.75
CA VAL A 118 -3.05 21.29 16.72
C VAL A 118 -2.06 20.32 16.09
N ASP A 119 -2.31 19.96 14.85
CA ASP A 119 -1.46 19.05 14.09
C ASP A 119 -0.42 19.82 13.28
N LEU A 120 0.82 19.37 13.38
CA LEU A 120 1.99 20.02 12.78
C LEU A 120 2.58 19.21 11.61
N SER A 121 1.96 18.09 11.26
CA SER A 121 2.56 17.12 10.32
C SER A 121 2.68 17.69 8.91
N GLY A 122 1.73 18.53 8.50
CA GLY A 122 1.66 19.17 7.18
C GLY A 122 2.65 20.31 6.96
N SER A 123 3.37 20.69 8.01
CA SER A 123 4.18 21.91 8.07
C SER A 123 5.67 21.70 8.03
N ASP A 124 6.38 22.72 7.58
CA ASP A 124 7.81 22.82 7.81
C ASP A 124 8.17 23.23 9.25
N GLY A 125 9.45 23.19 9.61
CA GLY A 125 9.89 23.49 10.97
C GLY A 125 9.64 24.94 11.40
N ALA A 126 9.69 25.90 10.47
CA ALA A 126 9.51 27.32 10.78
C ALA A 126 8.04 27.65 11.03
N ILE A 127 7.15 27.17 10.17
CA ILE A 127 5.70 27.33 10.30
C ILE A 127 5.18 26.52 11.49
N ALA A 128 5.66 25.30 11.71
CA ALA A 128 5.30 24.51 12.88
C ALA A 128 5.71 25.21 14.19
N ALA A 129 6.94 25.73 14.29
CA ALA A 129 7.40 26.46 15.47
C ALA A 129 6.59 27.75 15.70
N THR A 130 6.28 28.48 14.63
CA THR A 130 5.44 29.69 14.68
C THR A 130 4.04 29.36 15.19
N THR A 131 3.45 28.27 14.69
CA THR A 131 2.14 27.78 15.12
C THR A 131 2.14 27.42 16.59
N VAL A 132 3.13 26.64 17.05
CA VAL A 132 3.29 26.27 18.46
C VAL A 132 3.41 27.51 19.34
N TYR A 133 4.21 28.49 18.93
CA TYR A 133 4.37 29.75 19.67
C TYR A 133 3.03 30.50 19.79
N SER A 134 2.34 30.73 18.67
CA SER A 134 1.05 31.44 18.65
C SER A 134 -0.03 30.74 19.47
N VAL A 135 -0.16 29.42 19.31
CA VAL A 135 -1.12 28.61 20.05
C VAL A 135 -0.81 28.63 21.55
N LYS A 136 0.42 28.33 21.96
CA LYS A 136 0.78 28.33 23.40
C LYS A 136 0.62 29.70 24.03
N LYS A 137 0.97 30.77 23.31
CA LYS A 137 0.86 32.14 23.82
C LYS A 137 -0.59 32.53 24.15
N ILE A 138 -1.55 32.09 23.34
CA ILE A 138 -2.96 32.52 23.46
C ILE A 138 -3.81 31.49 24.22
N LEU A 139 -3.60 30.20 23.95
CA LEU A 139 -4.46 29.12 24.44
C LEU A 139 -3.84 28.36 25.63
N GLY A 140 -2.53 28.50 25.87
CA GLY A 140 -1.84 27.86 26.99
C GLY A 140 -2.07 26.36 27.05
N ASP A 141 -2.51 25.87 28.21
CA ASP A 141 -2.73 24.44 28.49
C ASP A 141 -3.96 23.85 27.78
N LYS A 142 -4.79 24.68 27.13
CA LYS A 142 -5.91 24.20 26.29
C LYS A 142 -5.42 23.52 25.02
N ALA A 143 -4.16 23.73 24.63
CA ALA A 143 -3.61 23.22 23.39
C ALA A 143 -2.92 21.86 23.56
N VAL A 144 -3.31 20.91 22.73
CA VAL A 144 -2.67 19.61 22.58
C VAL A 144 -2.05 19.54 21.19
N PHE A 145 -0.77 19.17 21.10
CA PHE A 145 -0.05 19.13 19.83
C PHE A 145 0.03 17.70 19.31
N THR A 146 -0.15 17.52 18.00
CA THR A 146 -0.03 16.21 17.36
C THR A 146 0.94 16.22 16.20
N VAL A 147 1.55 15.06 16.00
CA VAL A 147 2.32 14.72 14.80
C VAL A 147 1.91 13.31 14.39
N VAL A 148 1.39 13.18 13.18
CA VAL A 148 1.12 11.90 12.54
C VAL A 148 2.37 11.51 11.75
N ASP A 149 3.08 10.51 12.26
CA ASP A 149 4.18 9.89 11.53
C ASP A 149 3.62 9.31 10.24
N THR A 150 4.27 9.59 9.11
CA THR A 150 3.91 8.99 7.84
C THR A 150 5.19 8.50 7.19
N ILE A 151 5.11 7.35 6.53
CA ILE A 151 6.18 6.98 5.62
C ILE A 151 6.26 8.10 4.57
N PRO A 152 7.40 8.77 4.36
CA PRO A 152 7.52 9.99 3.56
C PRO A 152 7.42 9.73 2.03
N LEU A 153 6.64 8.73 1.62
CA LEU A 153 6.47 8.32 0.24
C LEU A 153 5.22 8.98 -0.34
N TYR A 154 5.40 9.63 -1.48
CA TYR A 154 4.29 10.13 -2.27
C TYR A 154 3.46 8.97 -2.82
N GLY A 155 2.13 9.12 -2.90
CA GLY A 155 1.26 8.11 -3.50
C GLY A 155 0.84 6.94 -2.58
N ILE A 156 1.31 6.90 -1.33
CA ILE A 156 0.70 6.02 -0.32
C ILE A 156 -0.77 6.40 -0.17
N PRO A 157 -1.70 5.43 -0.23
CA PRO A 157 -3.11 5.68 0.03
C PRO A 157 -3.30 6.35 1.39
N ALA A 158 -4.08 7.43 1.41
CA ALA A 158 -4.46 8.04 2.67
C ALA A 158 -5.31 7.10 3.51
N TYR A 159 -5.27 7.28 4.83
CA TYR A 159 -6.19 6.63 5.75
C TYR A 159 -7.67 6.97 5.40
N PRO A 160 -8.64 6.04 5.48
CA PRO A 160 -8.57 4.64 5.95
C PRO A 160 -7.95 3.61 4.99
N GLY A 161 -7.43 4.03 3.84
CA GLY A 161 -6.82 3.16 2.81
C GLY A 161 -5.44 2.58 3.12
N SER A 162 -4.93 2.75 4.34
CA SER A 162 -3.65 2.20 4.81
C SER A 162 -3.79 1.65 6.24
N PRO A 163 -3.01 0.65 6.66
CA PRO A 163 -3.15 0.02 7.96
C PRO A 163 -2.60 0.93 9.07
N ARG A 164 -3.15 0.76 10.28
CA ARG A 164 -2.84 1.57 11.49
C ARG A 164 -1.35 1.76 11.77
N TRP A 165 -0.58 0.68 11.70
CA TRP A 165 0.86 0.70 12.03
C TRP A 165 1.75 1.51 11.08
N LEU A 166 1.26 1.96 9.92
CA LEU A 166 2.03 2.85 9.04
C LEU A 166 1.97 4.32 9.45
N HIS A 167 1.02 4.66 10.32
CA HIS A 167 0.71 6.03 10.67
C HIS A 167 0.54 6.14 12.17
N LYS A 168 1.62 6.48 12.86
CA LYS A 168 1.61 6.61 14.32
C LYS A 168 1.24 8.02 14.72
N VAL A 169 0.31 8.15 15.68
CA VAL A 169 -0.06 9.46 16.21
C VAL A 169 0.75 9.73 17.47
N TYR A 170 1.58 10.76 17.43
CA TYR A 170 2.24 11.32 18.60
C TYR A 170 1.39 12.47 19.14
N VAL A 171 1.17 12.48 20.45
CA VAL A 171 0.40 13.51 21.15
C VAL A 171 1.28 14.13 22.22
N TYR A 172 1.34 15.46 22.29
CA TYR A 172 2.05 16.21 23.31
C TYR A 172 1.07 17.15 24.04
N GLY A 173 0.95 16.96 25.36
CA GLY A 173 0.01 17.69 26.23
C GLY A 173 -0.94 16.77 27.01
N ASP A 174 -1.75 17.36 27.89
CA ASP A 174 -2.72 16.63 28.72
C ASP A 174 -4.00 16.31 27.92
N ALA A 175 -3.91 15.27 27.09
CA ALA A 175 -5.03 14.84 26.27
C ALA A 175 -5.99 13.99 27.13
N ASP A 176 -7.09 14.60 27.57
CA ASP A 176 -8.32 13.84 27.84
C ASP A 176 -8.85 13.42 26.48
N ILE A 177 -8.34 12.29 25.99
CA ILE A 177 -8.70 11.76 24.69
C ILE A 177 -10.18 11.36 24.78
N ARG A 178 -11.07 12.19 24.22
CA ARG A 178 -12.48 11.85 24.03
C ARG A 178 -12.54 10.69 23.04
N LYS A 179 -12.48 9.46 23.55
CA LYS A 179 -12.75 8.27 22.75
C LYS A 179 -14.22 8.27 22.39
N LYS A 180 -14.59 8.76 21.21
CA LYS A 180 -15.85 8.35 20.61
C LYS A 180 -15.78 6.83 20.42
N GLY A 181 -16.74 6.12 21.00
CA GLY A 181 -16.83 4.66 20.89
C GLY A 181 -16.80 4.23 19.42
N SER A 182 -16.08 3.15 19.14
CA SER A 182 -15.93 2.42 17.87
C SER A 182 -16.59 3.09 16.66
N ILE A 183 -15.97 4.15 16.15
CA ILE A 183 -16.35 4.68 14.85
C ILE A 183 -15.77 3.71 13.80
N VAL A 184 -16.58 3.38 12.80
CA VAL A 184 -16.33 2.48 11.66
C VAL A 184 -16.71 1.01 11.88
N ASP A 185 -18.01 0.77 11.75
CA ASP A 185 -18.59 -0.56 11.49
C ASP A 185 -18.66 -0.86 9.97
N ASP A 186 -18.00 -0.06 9.12
CA ASP A 186 -18.04 -0.22 7.66
C ASP A 186 -17.02 -1.27 7.18
N TYR A 187 -17.41 -2.53 7.30
CA TYR A 187 -16.68 -3.65 6.73
C TYR A 187 -16.75 -3.59 5.19
N PRO A 188 -15.61 -3.72 4.47
CA PRO A 188 -15.67 -3.83 3.01
C PRO A 188 -16.42 -5.10 2.63
N LYS A 189 -17.65 -5.01 2.12
CA LYS A 189 -18.49 -6.19 1.83
C LYS A 189 -17.89 -7.13 0.77
N ASN A 190 -17.20 -6.56 -0.22
CA ASN A 190 -16.53 -7.31 -1.27
C ASN A 190 -15.16 -6.68 -1.55
N ILE A 191 -14.19 -7.52 -1.88
CA ILE A 191 -12.85 -7.14 -2.33
C ILE A 191 -12.68 -7.63 -3.76
N GLU A 192 -12.52 -6.69 -4.69
CA GLU A 192 -12.29 -6.93 -6.10
C GLU A 192 -10.82 -6.63 -6.44
N TRP A 193 -10.21 -7.39 -7.36
CA TRP A 193 -8.88 -7.05 -7.86
C TRP A 193 -8.90 -5.76 -8.70
N ARG A 194 -8.52 -4.65 -8.07
CA ARG A 194 -8.31 -3.34 -8.72
C ARG A 194 -6.83 -2.95 -8.76
N GLY A 195 -5.98 -3.95 -8.94
CA GLY A 195 -4.55 -3.85 -8.79
C GLY A 195 -4.07 -4.12 -7.37
N SER A 196 -2.76 -4.40 -7.21
CA SER A 196 -2.10 -4.59 -5.93
C SER A 196 -2.35 -3.46 -4.94
N ARG A 197 -2.42 -2.20 -5.41
CA ARG A 197 -2.81 -1.03 -4.61
C ARG A 197 -4.23 -1.15 -4.07
N GLY A 198 -5.19 -1.54 -4.91
CA GLY A 198 -6.59 -1.70 -4.53
C GLY A 198 -6.80 -2.82 -3.51
N ILE A 199 -6.14 -3.96 -3.70
CA ILE A 199 -6.14 -5.07 -2.73
C ILE A 199 -5.54 -4.63 -1.40
N TYR A 200 -4.41 -3.94 -1.45
CA TYR A 200 -3.78 -3.41 -0.25
C TYR A 200 -4.71 -2.46 0.51
N ILE A 201 -5.38 -1.52 -0.17
CA ILE A 201 -6.35 -0.60 0.43
C ILE A 201 -7.51 -1.36 1.08
N ALA A 202 -8.14 -2.29 0.35
CA ALA A 202 -9.32 -3.00 0.83
C ALA A 202 -9.03 -3.88 2.05
N ILE A 203 -7.91 -4.62 2.03
CA ILE A 203 -7.49 -5.43 3.17
C ILE A 203 -7.02 -4.55 4.33
N SER A 204 -6.41 -3.40 4.05
CA SER A 204 -6.04 -2.44 5.11
C SER A 204 -7.27 -1.87 5.81
N LYS A 205 -8.31 -1.49 5.05
CA LYS A 205 -9.61 -1.09 5.63
C LYS A 205 -10.16 -2.21 6.52
N LEU A 206 -10.14 -3.46 6.07
CA LEU A 206 -10.54 -4.61 6.90
C LEU A 206 -9.69 -4.76 8.17
N PHE A 207 -8.37 -4.64 8.09
CA PHE A 207 -7.51 -4.67 9.27
C PHE A 207 -7.84 -3.53 10.24
N ASN A 208 -8.10 -2.34 9.72
CA ASN A 208 -8.46 -1.19 10.55
C ASN A 208 -9.79 -1.43 11.30
N THR A 209 -10.81 -2.03 10.67
CA THR A 209 -12.07 -2.34 11.37
C THR A 209 -11.95 -3.47 12.40
N LEU A 210 -11.00 -4.38 12.21
CA LEU A 210 -10.72 -5.51 13.11
C LEU A 210 -9.75 -5.18 14.26
N THR A 211 -9.18 -3.97 14.26
CA THR A 211 -8.27 -3.49 15.31
C THR A 211 -8.94 -2.43 16.18
N ARG A 212 -8.60 -2.37 17.47
CA ARG A 212 -9.13 -1.35 18.39
C ARG A 212 -8.46 0.01 18.15
N CYS A 213 -9.19 1.10 18.42
CA CYS A 213 -8.63 2.45 18.55
C CYS A 213 -7.65 2.55 19.74
N GLY A 214 -6.64 3.41 19.60
CA GLY A 214 -5.66 3.71 20.65
C GLY A 214 -4.21 3.63 20.21
N PHE A 215 -3.89 3.87 18.94
CA PHE A 215 -2.53 3.86 18.38
C PHE A 215 -1.79 5.17 18.63
N ILE A 216 -1.74 5.55 19.90
CA ILE A 216 -1.30 6.89 20.32
C ILE A 216 -0.14 6.76 21.28
N GLU A 217 0.91 7.53 21.00
CA GLU A 217 2.00 7.72 21.93
C GLU A 217 1.92 9.12 22.53
N THR A 218 1.68 9.18 23.85
CA THR A 218 1.46 10.44 24.55
C THR A 218 2.71 10.86 25.31
N TYR A 219 3.07 12.13 25.15
CA TYR A 219 4.14 12.82 25.84
C TYR A 219 3.54 13.87 26.76
N HIS A 220 3.71 13.69 28.07
CA HIS A 220 3.18 14.62 29.07
C HIS A 220 4.09 14.67 30.29
N ASN A 221 4.38 15.86 30.82
CA ASN A 221 5.23 16.05 32.01
C ASN A 221 6.54 15.25 31.98
N SER A 222 7.24 15.24 30.84
CA SER A 222 8.47 14.47 30.58
C SER A 222 8.32 12.94 30.68
N ARG A 223 7.08 12.43 30.67
CA ARG A 223 6.78 10.99 30.62
C ARG A 223 6.24 10.61 29.25
N ARG A 224 6.57 9.38 28.87
CA ARG A 224 6.10 8.72 27.65
C ARG A 224 5.10 7.64 28.04
N TYR A 225 3.91 7.68 27.45
CA TYR A 225 2.86 6.67 27.62
C TYR A 225 2.64 5.95 26.28
N MET A 226 2.71 4.62 26.30
CA MET A 226 2.56 3.78 25.10
C MET A 226 1.32 2.88 25.22
N PRO A 227 0.68 2.50 24.10
CA PRO A 227 -0.40 1.52 24.13
C PRO A 227 0.13 0.14 24.54
N GLY A 228 -0.71 -0.69 25.17
CA GLY A 228 -0.32 -2.04 25.63
C GLY A 228 0.00 -3.00 24.47
N GLU A 229 1.08 -3.77 24.59
CA GLU A 229 1.71 -4.54 23.48
C GLU A 229 1.02 -5.88 23.11
N ASN A 230 -0.18 -6.19 23.63
CA ASN A 230 -0.70 -7.57 23.56
C ASN A 230 -1.72 -7.86 22.46
N SER A 231 -1.99 -6.94 21.52
CA SER A 231 -2.98 -7.18 20.46
C SER A 231 -2.35 -7.60 19.13
N LYS A 232 -2.96 -8.60 18.49
CA LYS A 232 -2.46 -9.22 17.26
C LYS A 232 -3.59 -9.41 16.27
N LEU A 233 -3.29 -9.12 15.01
CA LEU A 233 -4.07 -9.58 13.86
C LEU A 233 -3.53 -10.96 13.47
N GLU A 234 -4.41 -11.94 13.45
CA GLU A 234 -4.09 -13.30 13.03
C GLU A 234 -5.02 -13.69 11.87
N ALA A 235 -4.47 -14.42 10.90
CA ALA A 235 -5.27 -14.99 9.84
C ALA A 235 -5.04 -16.49 9.69
N TRP A 236 -6.13 -17.21 9.44
CA TRP A 236 -6.15 -18.65 9.24
C TRP A 236 -6.82 -18.99 7.94
N ILE A 237 -6.35 -20.06 7.32
CA ILE A 237 -7.02 -20.72 6.20
C ILE A 237 -7.73 -21.95 6.73
N GLU A 238 -8.90 -22.24 6.18
CA GLU A 238 -9.78 -23.29 6.68
C GLU A 238 -10.28 -24.17 5.53
N THR A 239 -10.30 -25.49 5.72
CA THR A 239 -11.01 -26.40 4.80
C THR A 239 -12.51 -26.33 5.00
N ILE A 240 -13.28 -26.57 3.93
CA ILE A 240 -14.73 -26.68 4.01
C ILE A 240 -15.09 -28.16 4.29
N GLY A 241 -15.82 -28.44 5.37
CA GLY A 241 -16.37 -29.78 5.65
C GLY A 241 -15.83 -30.45 6.94
N ALA A 242 -16.03 -31.78 7.04
CA ALA A 242 -15.90 -32.56 8.27
C ALA A 242 -14.50 -32.56 8.94
N LEU A 243 -13.44 -32.26 8.18
CA LEU A 243 -12.08 -32.17 8.73
C LEU A 243 -11.84 -30.89 9.54
N GLY A 244 -12.55 -29.80 9.24
CA GLY A 244 -12.51 -28.54 9.99
C GLY A 244 -11.11 -27.96 10.23
N GLU A 245 -10.12 -28.35 9.41
CA GLU A 245 -8.72 -28.07 9.71
C GLU A 245 -8.41 -26.59 9.48
N LYS A 246 -7.82 -25.96 10.49
CA LYS A 246 -7.40 -24.55 10.45
C LYS A 246 -5.88 -24.46 10.49
N ARG A 247 -5.29 -23.73 9.55
CA ARG A 247 -3.85 -23.46 9.51
C ARG A 247 -3.59 -21.96 9.53
N ARG A 248 -2.68 -21.50 10.40
CA ARG A 248 -2.39 -20.07 10.57
C ARG A 248 -1.45 -19.58 9.46
N LEU A 249 -1.94 -18.69 8.62
CA LEU A 249 -1.19 -18.10 7.50
C LEU A 249 -0.25 -16.99 7.96
N LEU A 250 -0.74 -16.06 8.79
CA LEU A 250 0.04 -14.90 9.22
C LEU A 250 -0.39 -14.41 10.60
N MET A 251 0.52 -13.65 11.22
CA MET A 251 0.30 -12.95 12.47
C MET A 251 1.06 -11.61 12.39
N ILE A 252 0.40 -10.52 12.77
CA ILE A 252 0.92 -9.16 12.76
C ILE A 252 0.64 -8.55 14.13
N GLU A 253 1.65 -7.98 14.78
CA GLU A 253 1.44 -7.15 15.97
C GLU A 253 0.71 -5.89 15.54
N GLU A 254 -0.48 -5.64 16.09
CA GLU A 254 -1.36 -4.56 15.62
C GLU A 254 -0.62 -3.21 15.65
N LEU A 255 0.13 -2.92 16.73
CA LEU A 255 0.86 -1.66 16.95
C LEU A 255 2.14 -1.50 16.10
N LYS A 256 2.88 -2.58 15.86
CA LYS A 256 4.21 -2.52 15.24
C LYS A 256 4.19 -2.81 13.74
N GLY A 257 3.12 -3.46 13.27
CA GLY A 257 3.03 -3.96 11.91
C GLY A 257 3.88 -5.20 11.67
N PRO A 258 4.08 -5.57 10.39
CA PRO A 258 4.87 -6.74 10.03
C PRO A 258 6.30 -6.69 10.55
N ASP A 259 6.72 -7.78 11.18
CA ASP A 259 8.08 -7.99 11.68
C ASP A 259 8.74 -9.21 10.99
N GLN A 260 9.91 -9.60 11.48
CA GLN A 260 10.64 -10.75 10.94
C GLN A 260 9.82 -12.04 11.05
N ASN A 261 9.04 -12.21 12.12
CA ASN A 261 8.18 -13.37 12.28
C ASN A 261 7.03 -13.36 11.27
N THR A 262 6.36 -12.21 11.05
CA THR A 262 5.39 -12.04 9.97
C THR A 262 6.03 -12.43 8.63
N SER A 263 7.23 -11.95 8.33
CA SER A 263 7.91 -12.30 7.09
C SER A 263 8.19 -13.80 6.95
N ASN A 264 8.60 -14.47 8.03
CA ASN A 264 8.82 -15.92 8.01
C ASN A 264 7.49 -16.65 7.74
N MET A 265 6.39 -16.18 8.33
CA MET A 265 5.06 -16.75 8.09
C MET A 265 4.60 -16.52 6.65
N LEU A 266 4.79 -15.32 6.09
CA LEU A 266 4.48 -15.02 4.69
C LEU A 266 5.18 -15.98 3.72
N TYR A 267 6.47 -16.26 3.99
CA TYR A 267 7.24 -17.20 3.19
C TYR A 267 6.68 -18.63 3.32
N ASN A 268 6.39 -19.08 4.54
CA ASN A 268 6.00 -20.47 4.81
C ASN A 268 4.50 -20.79 4.61
N ALA A 269 3.63 -19.78 4.56
CA ALA A 269 2.18 -19.92 4.42
C ALA A 269 1.78 -20.77 3.21
N TRP A 270 2.54 -20.68 2.12
CA TRP A 270 2.28 -21.37 0.87
C TRP A 270 2.43 -22.89 0.97
N LYS A 271 3.30 -23.39 1.85
CA LYS A 271 3.36 -24.82 2.13
C LYS A 271 2.05 -25.32 2.75
N GLN A 272 1.50 -24.56 3.71
CA GLN A 272 0.21 -24.90 4.33
C GLN A 272 -0.93 -24.84 3.32
N ILE A 273 -0.94 -23.84 2.44
CA ILE A 273 -1.93 -23.72 1.36
C ILE A 273 -1.86 -24.94 0.43
N SER A 274 -0.65 -25.36 0.03
CA SER A 274 -0.46 -26.55 -0.81
C SER A 274 -1.00 -27.82 -0.14
N GLU A 275 -0.65 -28.04 1.13
CA GLU A 275 -1.11 -29.21 1.90
C GLU A 275 -2.64 -29.26 2.01
N LEU A 276 -3.30 -28.14 2.28
CA LEU A 276 -4.76 -28.10 2.36
C LEU A 276 -5.42 -28.24 0.98
N LEU A 277 -4.80 -27.74 -0.08
CA LEU A 277 -5.30 -27.94 -1.44
C LEU A 277 -5.21 -29.41 -1.87
N ASP A 278 -4.11 -30.08 -1.57
CA ASP A 278 -3.91 -31.52 -1.79
C ASP A 278 -5.04 -32.34 -1.13
N MET A 279 -5.34 -32.02 0.14
CA MET A 279 -6.44 -32.65 0.89
C MET A 279 -7.84 -32.36 0.32
N THR A 280 -8.05 -31.16 -0.21
CA THR A 280 -9.38 -30.70 -0.67
C THR A 280 -9.67 -31.13 -2.12
N ILE A 281 -8.66 -31.11 -2.98
CA ILE A 281 -8.80 -31.38 -4.41
C ILE A 281 -8.82 -32.90 -4.67
N GLY A 282 -8.14 -33.71 -3.83
CA GLY A 282 -8.17 -35.18 -3.92
C GLY A 282 -7.56 -35.75 -5.20
N ASP A 283 -6.82 -34.95 -5.96
CA ASP A 283 -6.15 -35.34 -7.20
C ASP A 283 -4.72 -35.83 -6.91
N LYS A 284 -4.23 -36.81 -7.67
CA LYS A 284 -2.98 -37.54 -7.32
C LYS A 284 -1.68 -36.79 -7.68
N ASP A 285 -1.76 -35.57 -8.21
CA ASP A 285 -0.59 -34.81 -8.65
C ASP A 285 -0.25 -33.65 -7.70
N LYS A 286 0.17 -34.03 -6.48
CA LYS A 286 0.72 -33.10 -5.48
C LYS A 286 1.87 -32.25 -6.05
N GLN A 287 2.68 -32.80 -6.95
CA GLN A 287 3.79 -32.08 -7.56
C GLN A 287 3.31 -30.90 -8.41
N SER A 288 2.20 -31.06 -9.15
CA SER A 288 1.59 -29.95 -9.88
C SER A 288 1.00 -28.89 -8.97
N ILE A 289 0.35 -29.28 -7.86
CA ILE A 289 -0.15 -28.33 -6.85
C ILE A 289 1.02 -27.55 -6.24
N ASP A 290 2.07 -28.24 -5.78
CA ASP A 290 3.28 -27.63 -5.22
C ASP A 290 3.92 -26.65 -6.20
N ARG A 291 4.02 -27.03 -7.48
CA ARG A 291 4.59 -26.17 -8.53
C ARG A 291 3.77 -24.89 -8.72
N LEU A 292 2.44 -25.00 -8.82
CA LEU A 292 1.57 -23.83 -9.00
C LEU A 292 1.58 -22.93 -7.77
N VAL A 293 1.47 -23.51 -6.58
CA VAL A 293 1.49 -22.78 -5.31
C VAL A 293 2.83 -22.07 -5.11
N MET A 294 3.95 -22.71 -5.47
CA MET A 294 5.26 -22.07 -5.47
C MET A 294 5.33 -20.92 -6.48
N GLN A 295 4.75 -21.04 -7.67
CA GLN A 295 4.67 -19.90 -8.62
C GLN A 295 3.83 -18.74 -8.05
N ILE A 296 2.74 -19.04 -7.35
CA ILE A 296 1.89 -18.03 -6.72
C ILE A 296 2.63 -17.35 -5.55
N GLN A 297 3.33 -18.10 -4.70
CA GLN A 297 4.17 -17.56 -3.62
C GLN A 297 5.13 -16.48 -4.16
N ARG A 298 5.72 -16.77 -5.31
CA ARG A 298 6.67 -15.91 -6.00
C ARG A 298 5.95 -14.70 -6.60
N TYR A 299 4.81 -14.91 -7.24
CA TYR A 299 3.94 -13.86 -7.76
C TYR A 299 3.53 -12.85 -6.69
N VAL A 300 3.09 -13.29 -5.51
CA VAL A 300 2.63 -12.39 -4.43
C VAL A 300 3.76 -11.62 -3.75
N GLY A 301 5.02 -11.90 -4.12
CA GLY A 301 6.17 -11.21 -3.58
C GLY A 301 6.57 -11.65 -2.17
N ALA A 302 6.20 -12.87 -1.74
CA ALA A 302 6.63 -13.43 -0.46
C ALA A 302 8.14 -13.77 -0.44
N ALA A 303 8.77 -13.82 -1.61
CA ALA A 303 10.21 -13.94 -1.81
C ALA A 303 10.70 -12.90 -2.83
N ASP A 304 11.97 -12.52 -2.74
CA ASP A 304 12.62 -11.64 -3.71
C ASP A 304 13.04 -12.39 -4.98
N LEU A 305 12.89 -11.75 -6.15
CA LEU A 305 13.58 -12.18 -7.37
C LEU A 305 15.07 -11.83 -7.26
N ILE A 306 15.93 -12.81 -7.51
CA ILE A 306 17.38 -12.66 -7.50
C ILE A 306 17.99 -13.11 -8.82
N ILE A 307 19.11 -12.50 -9.20
CA ILE A 307 19.88 -12.95 -10.37
C ILE A 307 20.60 -14.24 -10.00
N LYS A 308 20.37 -15.31 -10.76
CA LYS A 308 21.05 -16.60 -10.60
C LYS A 308 22.23 -16.73 -11.54
N GLU A 309 22.07 -16.27 -12.77
CA GLU A 309 23.16 -16.20 -13.74
C GLU A 309 23.00 -14.92 -14.56
N SER A 310 24.12 -14.40 -15.04
CA SER A 310 24.17 -13.10 -15.67
C SER A 310 25.21 -13.09 -16.78
N ALA A 311 24.87 -12.52 -17.94
CA ALA A 311 25.74 -12.50 -19.10
C ALA A 311 25.79 -11.11 -19.73
N SER A 312 27.01 -10.61 -19.95
CA SER A 312 27.30 -9.29 -20.50
C SER A 312 28.68 -9.31 -21.16
N SER A 313 28.82 -8.62 -22.31
CA SER A 313 30.13 -8.39 -22.93
C SER A 313 30.99 -7.37 -22.18
N SER A 314 30.43 -6.67 -21.19
CA SER A 314 31.13 -5.75 -20.31
C SER A 314 31.18 -6.33 -18.88
N PRO A 315 32.32 -6.88 -18.43
CA PRO A 315 32.45 -7.47 -17.09
C PRO A 315 32.21 -6.45 -15.96
N GLN A 316 32.47 -5.16 -16.22
CA GLN A 316 32.24 -4.07 -15.26
C GLN A 316 30.75 -3.75 -15.06
N TRP A 317 29.86 -4.28 -15.89
CA TRP A 317 28.43 -3.97 -15.85
C TRP A 317 27.61 -4.92 -15.00
N PHE A 318 27.95 -6.22 -15.01
CA PHE A 318 26.97 -7.24 -14.69
C PHE A 318 27.63 -8.52 -14.16
N ASP A 319 28.13 -8.45 -12.93
CA ASP A 319 28.35 -9.61 -12.06
C ASP A 319 27.56 -9.35 -10.77
N HIS A 320 26.29 -9.76 -10.82
CA HIS A 320 25.30 -9.48 -9.77
C HIS A 320 24.63 -10.78 -9.32
N GLU A 321 25.30 -11.91 -9.44
CA GLU A 321 24.77 -13.18 -8.95
C GLU A 321 24.42 -13.07 -7.45
N GLY A 322 23.21 -13.52 -7.09
CA GLY A 322 22.65 -13.41 -5.76
C GLY A 322 22.01 -12.06 -5.41
N GLU A 323 22.17 -11.02 -6.25
CA GLU A 323 21.56 -9.71 -5.98
C GLU A 323 20.08 -9.66 -6.34
N LYS A 324 19.33 -8.85 -5.57
CA LYS A 324 17.88 -8.67 -5.75
C LYS A 324 17.61 -7.84 -7.02
N LEU A 325 16.75 -8.33 -7.91
CA LEU A 325 16.51 -7.73 -9.23
C LEU A 325 16.09 -6.25 -9.15
N HIS A 326 15.25 -5.87 -8.18
CA HIS A 326 14.81 -4.48 -8.00
C HIS A 326 15.99 -3.55 -7.63
N ARG A 327 17.04 -4.05 -6.95
CA ARG A 327 18.26 -3.27 -6.68
C ARG A 327 19.05 -3.04 -7.95
N ILE A 328 19.17 -4.06 -8.78
CA ILE A 328 19.91 -3.99 -10.04
C ILE A 328 19.24 -3.04 -11.02
N ILE A 329 17.91 -3.11 -11.14
CA ILE A 329 17.12 -2.17 -11.95
C ILE A 329 17.43 -0.72 -11.54
N LEU A 330 17.45 -0.42 -10.24
CA LEU A 330 17.74 0.93 -9.76
C LEU A 330 19.21 1.33 -9.93
N ARG A 331 20.16 0.46 -9.55
CA ARG A 331 21.61 0.73 -9.66
C ARG A 331 22.07 0.92 -11.10
N SER A 332 21.36 0.33 -12.05
CA SER A 332 21.69 0.41 -13.48
C SER A 332 21.26 1.72 -14.13
N THR A 333 20.59 2.61 -13.39
CA THR A 333 20.12 3.91 -13.87
C THR A 333 21.02 5.04 -13.37
N GLY A 334 21.11 6.11 -14.15
CA GLY A 334 21.76 7.36 -13.75
C GLY A 334 21.16 8.54 -14.50
N GLU A 335 21.61 9.77 -14.23
CA GLU A 335 21.03 10.99 -14.86
C GLU A 335 21.01 10.95 -16.39
N ARG A 336 22.01 10.32 -17.02
CA ARG A 336 22.12 10.17 -18.48
C ARG A 336 21.82 8.76 -19.00
N ASN A 337 21.74 7.77 -18.12
CA ASN A 337 21.65 6.35 -18.50
C ASN A 337 20.25 5.83 -18.26
N LYS A 338 19.47 5.72 -19.35
CA LYS A 338 18.16 5.07 -19.36
C LYS A 338 18.29 3.56 -19.53
N LEU A 339 17.53 2.81 -18.73
CA LEU A 339 17.46 1.35 -18.76
C LEU A 339 16.16 0.87 -19.40
N ALA A 340 16.23 -0.01 -20.39
CA ALA A 340 15.10 -0.83 -20.82
C ALA A 340 15.09 -2.14 -20.02
N VAL A 341 13.95 -2.47 -19.38
CA VAL A 341 13.71 -3.77 -18.77
C VAL A 341 12.79 -4.56 -19.68
N VAL A 342 13.26 -5.72 -20.15
CA VAL A 342 12.55 -6.53 -21.15
C VAL A 342 12.35 -7.95 -20.59
N PRO A 343 11.23 -8.21 -19.89
CA PRO A 343 10.88 -9.53 -19.38
C PRO A 343 10.35 -10.50 -20.44
N ASP A 344 10.62 -11.79 -20.24
CA ASP A 344 9.92 -12.86 -20.95
C ASP A 344 8.50 -13.09 -20.41
N THR A 345 7.77 -14.02 -21.04
CA THR A 345 6.42 -14.40 -20.58
C THR A 345 6.42 -14.94 -19.15
N ASN A 346 7.42 -15.75 -18.78
CA ASN A 346 7.49 -16.38 -17.46
C ASN A 346 7.64 -15.37 -16.32
N LEU A 347 8.30 -14.23 -16.54
CA LEU A 347 8.46 -13.20 -15.52
C LEU A 347 7.15 -12.61 -15.01
N PHE A 348 6.09 -12.60 -15.84
CA PHE A 348 4.75 -12.19 -15.38
C PHE A 348 4.13 -13.20 -14.41
N TYR A 349 4.50 -14.48 -14.54
CA TYR A 349 4.13 -15.54 -13.60
C TYR A 349 5.06 -15.60 -12.38
N GLN A 350 6.27 -15.04 -12.44
CA GLN A 350 7.23 -15.05 -11.33
C GLN A 350 7.21 -13.77 -10.48
N GLY A 351 6.31 -12.82 -10.73
CA GLY A 351 6.16 -11.65 -9.86
C GLY A 351 7.00 -10.43 -10.25
N LEU A 352 7.28 -10.21 -11.54
CA LEU A 352 7.92 -8.98 -12.03
C LEU A 352 7.24 -7.71 -11.52
N HIS A 353 5.90 -7.68 -11.48
CA HIS A 353 5.15 -6.53 -11.00
C HIS A 353 5.52 -6.15 -9.55
N MET A 354 5.82 -7.14 -8.71
CA MET A 354 6.27 -6.93 -7.32
C MET A 354 7.71 -6.42 -7.26
N VAL A 355 8.56 -6.79 -8.21
CA VAL A 355 9.91 -6.22 -8.36
C VAL A 355 9.84 -4.74 -8.72
N LEU A 356 9.01 -4.39 -9.70
CA LEU A 356 8.77 -3.00 -10.09
C LEU A 356 8.15 -2.19 -8.93
N LEU A 357 7.23 -2.80 -8.16
CA LEU A 357 6.68 -2.19 -6.96
C LEU A 357 7.77 -1.89 -5.92
N LYS A 358 8.65 -2.85 -5.60
CA LYS A 358 9.79 -2.60 -4.69
C LYS A 358 10.71 -1.51 -5.20
N ALA A 359 10.97 -1.47 -6.51
CA ALA A 359 11.78 -0.43 -7.11
C ALA A 359 11.12 0.96 -6.96
N SER A 360 9.80 1.05 -7.16
CA SER A 360 9.04 2.31 -7.08
C SER A 360 8.94 2.83 -5.65
N ILE A 361 8.74 1.94 -4.67
CA ILE A 361 8.82 2.25 -3.24
C ILE A 361 10.19 2.87 -2.90
N ARG A 362 11.28 2.28 -3.41
CA ARG A 362 12.64 2.80 -3.18
C ARG A 362 12.94 4.11 -3.90
N GLN A 363 12.22 4.44 -4.96
CA GLN A 363 12.33 5.74 -5.63
C GLN A 363 11.47 6.83 -4.99
N GLY A 364 10.72 6.53 -3.93
CA GLY A 364 9.93 7.53 -3.21
C GLY A 364 8.45 7.60 -3.60
N SER A 365 8.01 6.78 -4.56
CA SER A 365 6.66 6.85 -5.13
C SER A 365 6.17 5.44 -5.50
N PRO A 366 5.47 4.74 -4.59
CA PRO A 366 4.91 3.41 -4.85
C PRO A 366 3.85 3.45 -5.95
N TRP A 367 3.76 2.38 -6.75
CA TRP A 367 2.81 2.25 -7.86
C TRP A 367 2.89 3.41 -8.87
N SER A 368 4.10 3.85 -9.18
CA SER A 368 4.34 4.87 -10.20
C SER A 368 5.48 4.48 -11.12
N THR A 369 5.58 5.21 -12.23
CA THR A 369 6.67 5.08 -13.19
C THR A 369 8.02 5.23 -12.52
N LEU A 370 8.99 4.46 -13.03
CA LEU A 370 10.34 4.43 -12.51
C LEU A 370 11.20 5.43 -13.29
N ARG A 371 11.84 6.37 -12.59
CA ARG A 371 12.72 7.37 -13.23
C ARG A 371 13.83 6.66 -14.01
N ASN A 372 14.03 7.10 -15.25
CA ASN A 372 15.05 6.59 -16.19
C ASN A 372 14.94 5.09 -16.51
N ILE A 373 13.77 4.47 -16.30
CA ILE A 373 13.51 3.07 -16.63
C ILE A 373 12.31 3.00 -17.58
N SER A 374 12.44 2.26 -18.67
CA SER A 374 11.34 1.89 -19.55
C SER A 374 11.11 0.39 -19.48
N VAL A 375 9.89 -0.03 -19.17
CA VAL A 375 9.51 -1.44 -19.15
C VAL A 375 8.87 -1.77 -20.49
N TYR A 376 9.32 -2.86 -21.13
CA TYR A 376 8.83 -3.29 -22.44
C TYR A 376 8.13 -4.63 -22.34
N ILE A 377 6.86 -4.71 -22.73
CA ILE A 377 6.06 -5.95 -22.70
C ILE A 377 6.03 -6.55 -24.12
N PRO A 378 6.59 -7.74 -24.35
CA PRO A 378 6.48 -8.43 -25.63
C PRO A 378 5.02 -8.71 -25.99
N ARG A 379 4.61 -8.42 -27.23
CA ARG A 379 3.25 -8.72 -27.70
C ARG A 379 2.93 -10.21 -27.64
N CYS A 380 3.91 -11.08 -27.94
CA CYS A 380 3.77 -12.53 -27.78
C CYS A 380 3.45 -12.96 -26.35
N ALA A 381 4.06 -12.34 -25.34
CA ALA A 381 3.79 -12.63 -23.92
C ALA A 381 2.37 -12.22 -23.54
N GLU A 382 1.92 -11.05 -24.01
CA GLU A 382 0.54 -10.59 -23.80
C GLU A 382 -0.48 -11.54 -24.44
N THR A 383 -0.24 -11.97 -25.68
CA THR A 383 -1.11 -12.92 -26.38
C THR A 383 -1.17 -14.26 -25.65
N GLU A 384 -0.03 -14.79 -25.21
CA GLU A 384 0.03 -16.08 -24.48
C GLU A 384 -0.74 -16.03 -23.16
N ILE A 385 -0.50 -15.00 -22.34
CA ILE A 385 -1.17 -14.84 -21.04
C ILE A 385 -2.68 -14.71 -21.22
N ASN A 386 -3.12 -13.89 -22.19
CA ASN A 386 -4.55 -13.70 -22.47
C ASN A 386 -5.19 -14.97 -23.04
N GLY A 387 -4.48 -15.71 -23.90
CA GLY A 387 -4.91 -16.99 -24.44
C GLY A 387 -5.15 -18.02 -23.33
N LYS A 388 -4.21 -18.16 -22.39
CA LYS A 388 -4.36 -19.08 -21.25
C LYS A 388 -5.58 -18.78 -20.40
N VAL A 389 -5.91 -17.50 -20.17
CA VAL A 389 -7.13 -17.12 -19.43
C VAL A 389 -8.40 -17.50 -20.19
N ALA A 390 -8.39 -17.38 -21.53
CA ALA A 390 -9.53 -17.70 -22.38
C ALA A 390 -9.75 -19.22 -22.55
N GLU A 391 -8.68 -20.00 -22.55
CA GLU A 391 -8.72 -21.46 -22.75
C GLU A 391 -9.14 -22.23 -21.48
N THR A 392 -8.88 -21.68 -20.30
CA THR A 392 -9.23 -22.31 -19.02
C THR A 392 -10.70 -22.10 -18.64
N ASN A 393 -11.37 -23.19 -18.25
CA ASN A 393 -12.75 -23.14 -17.76
C ASN A 393 -12.79 -22.63 -16.29
N PRO A 394 -13.44 -21.47 -16.00
CA PRO A 394 -13.56 -20.93 -14.64
C PRO A 394 -14.41 -21.79 -13.71
N ASP A 395 -15.31 -22.61 -14.27
CA ASP A 395 -16.23 -23.48 -13.54
C ASP A 395 -15.63 -24.88 -13.32
N ALA A 396 -14.42 -25.14 -13.84
CA ALA A 396 -13.72 -26.39 -13.59
C ALA A 396 -13.26 -26.48 -12.13
N GLY A 397 -13.47 -27.64 -11.52
CA GLY A 397 -12.94 -27.97 -10.20
C GLY A 397 -11.46 -28.41 -10.24
N GLY A 398 -10.91 -28.71 -9.06
CA GLY A 398 -9.59 -29.33 -8.92
C GLY A 398 -8.42 -28.49 -9.46
N LEU A 399 -7.42 -29.15 -10.05
CA LEU A 399 -6.16 -28.51 -10.49
C LEU A 399 -6.39 -27.44 -11.57
N GLN A 400 -7.40 -27.59 -12.43
CA GLN A 400 -7.73 -26.60 -13.46
C GLN A 400 -8.10 -25.25 -12.87
N ARG A 401 -8.79 -25.23 -11.72
CA ARG A 401 -9.11 -24.01 -10.99
C ARG A 401 -7.85 -23.29 -10.52
N VAL A 402 -6.86 -24.03 -10.04
CA VAL A 402 -5.58 -23.46 -9.56
C VAL A 402 -4.81 -22.84 -10.71
N SER A 403 -4.71 -23.56 -11.84
CA SER A 403 -4.10 -23.05 -13.08
C SER A 403 -4.80 -21.79 -13.60
N TYR A 404 -6.13 -21.77 -13.55
CA TYR A 404 -6.93 -20.61 -13.95
C TYR A 404 -6.65 -19.38 -13.08
N ILE A 405 -6.63 -19.55 -11.75
CA ILE A 405 -6.30 -18.45 -10.82
C ILE A 405 -4.89 -17.91 -11.14
N MET A 406 -3.91 -18.78 -11.40
CA MET A 406 -2.56 -18.34 -11.76
C MET A 406 -2.53 -17.55 -13.09
N ALA A 407 -3.27 -18.00 -14.11
CA ALA A 407 -3.38 -17.28 -15.38
C ALA A 407 -4.04 -15.90 -15.20
N LEU A 408 -5.09 -15.82 -14.38
CA LEU A 408 -5.74 -14.55 -14.02
C LEU A 408 -4.76 -13.60 -13.33
N LEU A 409 -4.01 -14.09 -12.34
CA LEU A 409 -3.01 -13.28 -11.64
C LEU A 409 -1.94 -12.74 -12.60
N ALA A 410 -1.39 -13.57 -13.48
CA ALA A 410 -0.42 -13.13 -14.49
C ALA A 410 -1.00 -12.05 -15.43
N ASN A 411 -2.25 -12.22 -15.87
CA ASN A 411 -2.97 -11.20 -16.65
C ASN A 411 -3.10 -9.88 -15.88
N ARG A 412 -3.44 -9.93 -14.58
CA ARG A 412 -3.54 -8.73 -13.74
C ARG A 412 -2.20 -8.03 -13.54
N ALA A 413 -1.12 -8.78 -13.33
CA ALA A 413 0.22 -8.20 -13.27
C ALA A 413 0.64 -7.51 -14.57
N LEU A 414 0.27 -8.06 -15.73
CA LEU A 414 0.50 -7.42 -17.03
C LEU A 414 -0.23 -6.07 -17.13
N LEU A 415 -1.52 -6.04 -16.77
CA LEU A 415 -2.33 -4.82 -16.78
C LEU A 415 -1.79 -3.76 -15.81
N GLU A 416 -1.41 -4.17 -14.59
CA GLU A 416 -0.78 -3.26 -13.63
C GLU A 416 0.55 -2.73 -14.10
N THR A 417 1.32 -3.55 -14.82
CA THR A 417 2.61 -3.14 -15.34
C THR A 417 2.45 -2.03 -16.39
N LYS A 418 1.42 -2.13 -17.23
CA LYS A 418 1.03 -1.05 -18.15
C LYS A 418 0.53 0.19 -17.40
N TYR A 419 -0.37 0.00 -16.44
CA TYR A 419 -1.05 1.10 -15.76
C TYR A 419 -0.14 1.91 -14.83
N TYR A 420 0.61 1.24 -13.94
CA TYR A 420 1.43 1.93 -12.94
C TYR A 420 2.82 2.30 -13.45
N TYR A 421 3.41 1.49 -14.32
CA TYR A 421 4.81 1.63 -14.73
C TYR A 421 4.98 2.12 -16.18
N ASP A 422 3.89 2.54 -16.85
CA ASP A 422 3.87 3.06 -18.22
C ASP A 422 4.62 2.13 -19.21
N ALA A 423 4.36 0.83 -19.06
CA ALA A 423 5.06 -0.17 -19.83
C ALA A 423 4.62 -0.14 -21.30
N LYS A 424 5.60 -0.12 -22.20
CA LYS A 424 5.40 -0.01 -23.65
C LYS A 424 5.31 -1.39 -24.28
N THR A 425 4.48 -1.55 -25.30
CA THR A 425 4.44 -2.80 -26.07
C THR A 425 5.67 -2.90 -26.97
N LEU A 426 6.34 -4.05 -26.93
CA LEU A 426 7.39 -4.45 -27.86
C LEU A 426 6.79 -5.31 -28.97
N SER A 427 7.12 -5.00 -30.24
CA SER A 427 6.55 -5.62 -31.45
C SER A 427 6.88 -7.11 -31.65
N ALA A 428 7.51 -7.77 -30.68
CA ALA A 428 7.80 -9.21 -30.70
C ALA A 428 6.50 -10.03 -30.86
N THR A 429 6.23 -10.50 -32.08
CA THR A 429 4.93 -11.10 -32.47
C THR A 429 4.99 -12.61 -32.72
N ALA A 430 6.17 -13.23 -32.74
CA ALA A 430 6.34 -14.64 -33.07
C ALA A 430 6.67 -15.50 -31.84
N GLN A 431 6.23 -16.76 -31.85
CA GLN A 431 6.67 -17.78 -30.91
C GLN A 431 7.88 -18.55 -31.47
N PRO A 432 8.84 -18.99 -30.63
CA PRO A 432 8.91 -18.78 -29.17
C PRO A 432 9.22 -17.32 -28.82
N CYS A 433 8.54 -16.79 -27.79
CA CYS A 433 8.57 -15.36 -27.46
C CYS A 433 9.99 -14.89 -27.10
N GLU A 434 10.76 -15.75 -26.46
CA GLU A 434 12.14 -15.52 -26.03
C GLU A 434 13.08 -15.30 -27.22
N ALA A 435 12.87 -16.00 -28.34
CA ALA A 435 13.64 -15.79 -29.56
C ALA A 435 13.27 -14.46 -30.23
N SER A 436 11.98 -14.12 -30.28
CA SER A 436 11.53 -12.84 -30.85
C SER A 436 12.07 -11.64 -30.05
N MET A 437 12.08 -11.72 -28.72
CA MET A 437 12.66 -10.70 -27.85
C MET A 437 14.16 -10.52 -28.08
N ALA A 438 14.90 -11.62 -28.26
CA ALA A 438 16.34 -11.57 -28.51
C ALA A 438 16.70 -10.79 -29.78
N VAL A 439 15.83 -10.82 -30.79
CA VAL A 439 15.99 -10.07 -32.05
C VAL A 439 15.64 -8.59 -31.87
N GLU A 440 14.57 -8.28 -31.15
CA GLU A 440 14.06 -6.91 -30.99
C GLU A 440 14.83 -6.07 -29.97
N ALA A 441 15.28 -6.69 -28.88
CA ALA A 441 15.90 -5.99 -27.76
C ALA A 441 17.10 -5.10 -28.16
N PRO A 442 18.07 -5.54 -28.99
CA PRO A 442 19.20 -4.70 -29.41
C PRO A 442 18.79 -3.41 -30.12
N ASN A 443 17.61 -3.36 -30.74
CA ASN A 443 17.11 -2.22 -31.51
C ASN A 443 16.38 -1.17 -30.65
N LEU A 444 16.20 -1.42 -29.35
CA LEU A 444 15.56 -0.47 -28.45
C LEU A 444 16.35 0.84 -28.30
N PRO A 445 15.70 2.00 -28.18
CA PRO A 445 16.37 3.30 -28.14
C PRO A 445 17.16 3.57 -26.85
N GLU A 446 16.93 2.78 -25.78
CA GLU A 446 17.59 2.96 -24.49
C GLU A 446 19.11 2.67 -24.54
N HIS A 447 19.82 3.33 -23.61
CA HIS A 447 21.28 3.23 -23.50
C HIS A 447 21.72 1.86 -23.00
N ARG A 448 20.92 1.26 -22.11
CA ARG A 448 21.16 -0.04 -21.51
C ARG A 448 19.90 -0.87 -21.62
N ILE A 449 20.03 -2.15 -21.91
CA ILE A 449 18.92 -3.10 -21.99
C ILE A 449 19.22 -4.27 -21.07
N LEU A 450 18.24 -4.59 -20.24
CA LEU A 450 18.26 -5.73 -19.35
C LEU A 450 17.18 -6.72 -19.82
N LEU A 451 17.62 -7.76 -20.53
CA LEU A 451 16.80 -8.91 -20.90
C LEU A 451 16.73 -9.87 -19.72
N ILE A 452 15.54 -10.19 -19.26
CA ILE A 452 15.35 -11.06 -18.08
C ILE A 452 14.44 -12.23 -18.41
N THR A 453 14.85 -13.41 -17.96
CA THR A 453 14.08 -14.65 -18.11
C THR A 453 14.11 -15.45 -16.82
N ALA A 454 13.02 -16.16 -16.55
CA ALA A 454 12.96 -17.18 -15.50
C ALA A 454 13.09 -18.60 -16.08
N ASP A 455 13.35 -18.73 -17.39
CA ASP A 455 13.64 -19.97 -18.08
C ASP A 455 15.13 -20.06 -18.42
N HIS A 456 15.81 -21.03 -17.82
CA HIS A 456 17.24 -21.26 -18.05
C HIS A 456 17.55 -21.65 -19.50
N LYS A 457 16.60 -22.31 -20.20
CA LYS A 457 16.75 -22.66 -21.62
C LYS A 457 16.77 -21.42 -22.50
N ALA A 458 15.88 -20.47 -22.20
CA ALA A 458 15.85 -19.18 -22.90
C ALA A 458 17.14 -18.40 -22.66
N PHE A 459 17.63 -18.35 -21.41
CA PHE A 459 18.88 -17.69 -21.08
C PHE A 459 20.08 -18.29 -21.84
N THR A 460 20.19 -19.62 -21.85
CA THR A 460 21.25 -20.34 -22.59
C THR A 460 21.17 -20.07 -24.09
N ALA A 461 19.96 -20.03 -24.65
CA ALA A 461 19.75 -19.69 -26.05
C ALA A 461 20.22 -18.27 -26.39
N TRP A 462 19.92 -17.28 -25.52
CA TRP A 462 20.37 -15.89 -25.71
C TRP A 462 21.89 -15.76 -25.69
N GLN A 463 22.57 -16.51 -24.82
CA GLN A 463 24.04 -16.57 -24.81
C GLN A 463 24.58 -17.19 -26.10
N THR A 464 24.00 -18.31 -26.53
CA THR A 464 24.42 -19.05 -27.74
C THR A 464 24.24 -18.20 -29.00
N LEU A 465 23.15 -17.45 -29.08
CA LEU A 465 22.85 -16.52 -30.19
C LEU A 465 23.63 -15.20 -30.09
N ASN A 466 24.53 -15.05 -29.11
CA ASN A 466 25.34 -13.86 -28.87
C ASN A 466 24.50 -12.57 -28.74
N VAL A 467 23.37 -12.67 -28.04
CA VAL A 467 22.43 -11.56 -27.80
C VAL A 467 22.95 -10.64 -26.69
N CYS A 468 23.58 -11.22 -25.68
CA CYS A 468 24.02 -10.57 -24.43
C CYS A 468 25.31 -9.74 -24.60
N ARG A 469 25.33 -8.86 -25.61
CA ARG A 469 26.49 -8.07 -26.03
C ARG A 469 26.16 -6.60 -26.25
N GLY A 470 27.20 -5.76 -26.26
CA GLY A 470 27.08 -4.32 -26.47
C GLY A 470 26.31 -3.66 -25.32
N LYS A 471 25.13 -3.12 -25.61
CA LYS A 471 24.25 -2.49 -24.60
C LYS A 471 23.27 -3.46 -23.92
N VAL A 472 23.27 -4.73 -24.31
CA VAL A 472 22.34 -5.76 -23.80
C VAL A 472 23.03 -6.61 -22.75
N ALA A 473 22.47 -6.61 -21.54
CA ALA A 473 22.78 -7.57 -20.48
C ALA A 473 21.62 -8.57 -20.35
N CYS A 474 21.94 -9.85 -20.21
CA CYS A 474 20.97 -10.91 -19.97
C CYS A 474 21.05 -11.38 -18.52
N ALA A 475 19.91 -11.65 -17.91
CA ALA A 475 19.84 -12.23 -16.58
C ALA A 475 18.87 -13.42 -16.54
N TYR A 476 19.35 -14.53 -16.00
CA TYR A 476 18.51 -15.61 -15.52
C TYR A 476 18.11 -15.33 -14.07
N ILE A 477 16.81 -15.32 -13.82
CA ILE A 477 16.23 -14.92 -12.55
C ILE A 477 15.72 -16.16 -11.80
N GLY A 478 16.11 -16.25 -10.53
CA GLY A 478 15.56 -17.19 -9.56
C GLY A 478 14.92 -16.45 -8.39
N HIS A 479 14.74 -17.18 -7.28
CA HIS A 479 14.13 -16.66 -6.07
C HIS A 479 15.10 -16.75 -4.90
N SER A 480 14.98 -15.78 -4.00
CA SER A 480 15.61 -15.82 -2.71
C SER A 480 14.97 -16.90 -1.85
N ASP A 481 15.79 -17.75 -1.25
CA ASP A 481 15.36 -18.69 -0.21
C ASP A 481 15.30 -18.04 1.18
N LYS A 482 15.50 -16.71 1.23
CA LYS A 482 15.38 -15.89 2.44
C LYS A 482 14.03 -15.17 2.48
N PRO A 483 13.40 -15.08 3.66
CA PRO A 483 12.25 -14.21 3.92
C PRO A 483 12.50 -12.75 3.55
N LEU A 484 11.42 -11.98 3.44
CA LEU A 484 11.47 -10.53 3.25
C LEU A 484 12.20 -9.84 4.42
N ASP A 485 12.91 -8.78 4.06
CA ASP A 485 13.56 -7.89 5.02
C ASP A 485 12.51 -6.91 5.58
N THR A 486 12.36 -6.89 6.90
CA THR A 486 11.43 -6.02 7.64
C THR A 486 12.14 -5.07 8.59
N ASP A 487 13.48 -4.97 8.50
CA ASP A 487 14.29 -4.12 9.37
C ASP A 487 14.16 -2.64 8.99
N THR A 488 13.80 -2.37 7.74
CA THR A 488 13.58 -1.01 7.23
C THR A 488 12.09 -0.67 7.13
N ILE A 489 11.77 0.63 7.23
CA ILE A 489 10.38 1.12 7.05
C ILE A 489 9.80 0.73 5.68
N TYR A 490 10.64 0.73 4.63
CA TYR A 490 10.26 0.29 3.29
C TYR A 490 10.00 -1.22 3.23
N GLY A 491 10.79 -2.00 3.97
CA GLY A 491 10.61 -3.44 4.12
C GLY A 491 9.28 -3.78 4.78
N ARG A 492 8.95 -3.11 5.90
CA ARG A 492 7.66 -3.29 6.60
C ARG A 492 6.47 -2.85 5.76
N PHE A 493 6.60 -1.74 5.03
CA PHE A 493 5.57 -1.29 4.09
C PHE A 493 5.31 -2.34 3.00
N TYR A 494 6.37 -2.84 2.38
CA TYR A 494 6.25 -3.89 1.38
C TYR A 494 5.67 -5.19 1.95
N ALA A 495 6.10 -5.61 3.14
CA ALA A 495 5.55 -6.78 3.82
C ALA A 495 4.06 -6.62 4.15
N SER A 496 3.59 -5.39 4.41
CA SER A 496 2.15 -5.10 4.58
C SER A 496 1.40 -5.34 3.26
N ILE A 497 1.94 -4.89 2.13
CA ILE A 497 1.36 -5.16 0.80
C ILE A 497 1.33 -6.66 0.50
N ALA A 498 2.46 -7.35 0.71
CA ALA A 498 2.56 -8.80 0.49
C ALA A 498 1.59 -9.59 1.37
N SER A 499 1.36 -9.15 2.62
CA SER A 499 0.36 -9.73 3.52
C SER A 499 -1.05 -9.57 2.98
N SER A 500 -1.40 -8.37 2.50
CA SER A 500 -2.72 -8.12 1.90
C SER A 500 -2.97 -8.98 0.66
N ILE A 501 -1.96 -9.12 -0.20
CA ILE A 501 -2.05 -9.96 -1.40
C ILE A 501 -2.13 -11.44 -1.02
N LEU A 502 -1.35 -11.91 -0.03
CA LEU A 502 -1.45 -13.28 0.48
C LEU A 502 -2.88 -13.61 0.92
N LEU A 503 -3.51 -12.76 1.74
CA LEU A 503 -4.86 -13.01 2.24
C LEU A 503 -5.88 -13.06 1.10
N TYR A 504 -5.81 -12.09 0.19
CA TYR A 504 -6.70 -12.05 -0.97
C TYR A 504 -6.52 -13.30 -1.84
N VAL A 505 -5.30 -13.62 -2.25
CA VAL A 505 -5.02 -14.75 -3.15
C VAL A 505 -5.35 -16.08 -2.48
N SER A 506 -5.03 -16.25 -1.20
CA SER A 506 -5.40 -17.45 -0.42
C SER A 506 -6.92 -17.65 -0.41
N SER A 507 -7.68 -16.56 -0.26
CA SER A 507 -9.15 -16.59 -0.24
C SER A 507 -9.81 -16.98 -1.57
N LEU A 508 -9.07 -16.93 -2.69
CA LEU A 508 -9.53 -17.45 -3.99
C LEU A 508 -9.55 -18.98 -4.04
N PHE A 509 -8.70 -19.62 -3.23
CA PHE A 509 -8.56 -21.07 -3.12
C PHE A 509 -9.48 -21.64 -2.04
N LEU A 510 -9.34 -21.15 -0.81
CA LEU A 510 -10.02 -21.66 0.38
C LEU A 510 -10.48 -20.49 1.26
N PRO A 511 -11.52 -20.64 2.09
CA PRO A 511 -11.93 -19.60 3.03
C PRO A 511 -10.77 -19.17 3.96
N VAL A 512 -10.66 -17.86 4.18
CA VAL A 512 -9.65 -17.27 5.08
C VAL A 512 -10.36 -16.48 6.17
N THR A 513 -10.06 -16.76 7.42
CA THR A 513 -10.58 -16.05 8.58
C THR A 513 -9.52 -15.10 9.11
N VAL A 514 -9.87 -13.84 9.36
CA VAL A 514 -9.00 -12.81 9.95
C VAL A 514 -9.61 -12.36 11.27
N LYS A 515 -8.83 -12.39 12.33
CA LYS A 515 -9.22 -11.96 13.68
C LYS A 515 -8.27 -10.89 14.19
N GLY A 516 -8.83 -9.85 14.77
CA GLY A 516 -8.09 -8.84 15.52
C GLY A 516 -8.71 -8.60 16.89
N SER A 517 -8.25 -7.55 17.56
CA SER A 517 -8.67 -7.21 18.93
C SER A 517 -10.12 -6.72 19.07
N SER A 518 -10.77 -6.27 17.99
CA SER A 518 -12.16 -5.77 18.00
C SER A 518 -13.16 -6.70 17.30
N GLY A 519 -12.71 -7.71 16.55
CA GLY A 519 -13.63 -8.59 15.82
C GLY A 519 -12.97 -9.66 14.98
N GLU A 520 -13.80 -10.34 14.19
CA GLU A 520 -13.39 -11.41 13.29
C GLU A 520 -14.21 -11.34 11.98
N ALA A 521 -13.55 -11.63 10.86
CA ALA A 521 -14.17 -11.65 9.54
C ALA A 521 -13.68 -12.83 8.70
N ARG A 522 -14.56 -13.35 7.85
CA ARG A 522 -14.29 -14.46 6.94
C ARG A 522 -14.34 -13.99 5.50
N LEU A 523 -13.28 -14.30 4.76
CA LEU A 523 -13.08 -14.04 3.35
C LEU A 523 -13.41 -15.30 2.56
N ILE A 524 -14.35 -15.19 1.62
CA ILE A 524 -14.79 -16.31 0.78
C ILE A 524 -14.86 -15.84 -0.66
N VAL A 525 -14.26 -16.62 -1.57
CA VAL A 525 -14.41 -16.40 -3.00
C VAL A 525 -15.89 -16.33 -3.41
N LYS A 526 -16.27 -15.19 -3.99
CA LYS A 526 -17.62 -14.94 -4.51
C LYS A 526 -17.72 -15.25 -5.98
N ASN A 527 -16.70 -14.83 -6.74
CA ASN A 527 -16.70 -14.92 -8.19
C ASN A 527 -15.28 -15.01 -8.75
N LEU A 528 -15.07 -15.93 -9.69
CA LEU A 528 -13.83 -16.09 -10.47
C LEU A 528 -14.05 -15.84 -11.98
N LYS A 529 -15.25 -15.45 -12.43
CA LYS A 529 -15.63 -15.44 -13.86
C LYS A 529 -14.73 -14.56 -14.74
N GLY A 530 -14.44 -15.06 -15.94
CA GLY A 530 -13.48 -14.56 -16.93
C GLY A 530 -13.60 -13.08 -17.30
N SER A 531 -12.49 -12.53 -17.82
CA SER A 531 -12.15 -11.11 -18.11
C SER A 531 -12.39 -10.07 -17.00
N SER A 532 -13.40 -10.27 -16.14
CA SER A 532 -13.69 -9.50 -14.93
C SER A 532 -12.73 -9.83 -13.77
N ALA A 533 -12.58 -8.92 -12.83
CA ALA A 533 -11.68 -9.10 -11.70
C ALA A 533 -12.26 -10.11 -10.69
N PRO A 534 -11.45 -11.01 -10.11
CA PRO A 534 -11.92 -11.92 -9.07
C PRO A 534 -12.49 -11.15 -7.87
N ILE A 535 -13.54 -11.70 -7.25
CA ILE A 535 -14.25 -11.06 -6.14
C ILE A 535 -14.27 -11.99 -4.94
N VAL A 536 -13.91 -11.43 -3.78
CA VAL A 536 -13.94 -12.08 -2.47
C VAL A 536 -14.99 -11.37 -1.62
N SER A 537 -15.98 -12.10 -1.11
CA SER A 537 -16.92 -11.61 -0.12
C SER A 537 -16.28 -11.57 1.27
N VAL A 538 -16.64 -10.56 2.06
CA VAL A 538 -16.24 -10.43 3.46
C VAL A 538 -17.48 -10.58 4.35
N HIS A 539 -17.42 -11.54 5.25
CA HIS A 539 -18.49 -11.86 6.19
C HIS A 539 -18.00 -11.63 7.62
N ARG A 540 -18.59 -10.68 8.34
CA ARG A 540 -18.30 -10.49 9.77
C ARG A 540 -18.81 -11.69 10.55
N ILE A 541 -17.99 -12.25 11.42
CA ILE A 541 -18.39 -13.29 12.38
C ILE A 541 -18.79 -12.55 13.67
N ARG A 542 -20.09 -12.53 13.97
CA ARG A 542 -20.58 -11.94 15.23
C ARG A 542 -20.28 -12.94 16.36
N ASN A 543 -19.70 -12.47 17.46
CA ASN A 543 -19.41 -13.30 18.64
C ASN A 543 -20.66 -13.66 19.48
N ASP A 544 -21.88 -13.40 18.99
CA ASP A 544 -23.13 -13.58 19.73
C ASP A 544 -23.87 -14.91 19.44
N GLU A 545 -23.17 -15.93 18.94
CA GLU A 545 -23.65 -17.32 18.95
C GLU A 545 -22.78 -18.17 19.88
N LYS A 546 -22.79 -17.80 21.15
CA LYS A 546 -22.62 -18.74 22.27
C LYS A 546 -23.74 -18.47 23.27
N LEU A 547 -24.85 -19.17 23.09
CA LEU A 547 -25.61 -19.85 24.14
C LEU A 547 -26.35 -21.03 23.52
#